data_AF-A0A7Y3GJI8-F1
#
_entry.id   AF-A0A7Y3GJI8-F1
#
_cell.length_a   1.000
_cell.length_b   1.000
_cell.length_c   1.000
_cell.angle_alpha   90.00
_cell.angle_beta   90.00
_cell.angle_gamma   90.00
#
_symmetry.space_group_name_H-M   'P 1'
#
loop_
_entity.id
_entity.type
_entity.pdbx_description
1 polymer ?
#
loop_
_entity_poly.entity_id
_entity_poly.type
_entity_poly.pdbx_seq_one_letter_code
_entity_poly.pdbx_strand_id
1 'polypeptide(L)'
;ELHKFNNKLYHDNFKYFLVKKLKQKREQFPDLVTYDEIRAIRTLKDFDDVYTSRAHGFRDADDYYESCSSLNVLDQISVPTLLLNAKNDSFLSDDCYPVDLANMHKHIFLEMPERGGHVGFNQLNGVQYNESRAHNFVSEKVFQS
;
A
#
# COMPACT_ATOMS: atom_id res chain seq x y z
N GLU A 1 1.88 -2.94 -10.60
CA GLU A 1 2.54 -4.21 -10.19
C GLU A 1 1.65 -5.39 -9.92
N LEU A 2 0.56 -5.22 -9.17
CA LEU A 2 -0.21 -6.35 -8.66
C LEU A 2 -0.86 -7.23 -9.75
N HIS A 3 -1.13 -6.66 -10.92
CA HIS A 3 -1.71 -7.37 -12.07
C HIS A 3 -0.67 -8.06 -12.97
N LYS A 4 0.64 -7.98 -12.65
CA LYS A 4 1.67 -8.69 -13.40
C LYS A 4 1.50 -10.21 -13.24
N PHE A 5 1.86 -10.97 -14.28
CA PHE A 5 1.62 -12.41 -14.37
C PHE A 5 2.24 -13.21 -13.19
N ASN A 6 3.42 -12.79 -12.72
CA ASN A 6 4.12 -13.37 -11.57
C ASN A 6 3.40 -13.15 -10.22
N ASN A 7 2.55 -12.14 -10.11
CA ASN A 7 1.80 -11.80 -8.89
C ASN A 7 0.35 -12.30 -8.91
N LYS A 8 -0.09 -12.94 -10.00
CA LYS A 8 -1.48 -13.35 -10.22
C LYS A 8 -2.04 -14.25 -9.12
N LEU A 9 -1.28 -15.24 -8.66
CA LEU A 9 -1.71 -16.15 -7.60
C LEU A 9 -1.95 -15.41 -6.28
N TYR A 10 -1.06 -14.47 -5.94
CA TYR A 10 -1.19 -13.64 -4.75
C TYR A 10 -2.40 -12.71 -4.86
N HIS A 11 -2.52 -12.00 -5.99
CA HIS A 11 -3.67 -11.14 -6.30
C HIS A 11 -4.99 -11.88 -6.20
N ASP A 12 -5.10 -13.07 -6.81
CA ASP A 12 -6.34 -13.84 -6.85
C ASP A 12 -6.74 -14.37 -5.48
N ASN A 13 -5.77 -14.84 -4.68
CA ASN A 13 -6.03 -15.23 -3.29
C ASN A 13 -6.47 -14.03 -2.43
N PHE A 14 -5.77 -12.90 -2.55
CA PHE A 14 -6.09 -11.70 -1.78
C PHE A 14 -7.50 -11.18 -2.11
N LYS A 15 -7.81 -11.04 -3.41
CA LYS A 15 -9.15 -10.67 -3.89
C LYS A 15 -10.21 -11.66 -3.42
N TYR A 16 -9.94 -12.97 -3.45
CA TYR A 16 -10.88 -13.99 -2.99
C TYR A 16 -11.30 -13.76 -1.54
N PHE A 17 -10.34 -13.47 -0.65
CA PHE A 17 -10.64 -13.16 0.75
C PHE A 17 -11.43 -11.86 0.91
N LEU A 18 -11.12 -10.83 0.12
CA LEU A 18 -11.86 -9.57 0.12
C LEU A 18 -13.32 -9.76 -0.32
N VAL A 19 -13.55 -10.44 -1.45
CA VAL A 19 -14.89 -10.77 -1.95
C VAL A 19 -15.66 -11.63 -0.96
N LYS A 20 -15.00 -12.59 -0.30
CA LYS A 20 -15.63 -13.39 0.76
C LYS A 20 -16.12 -12.53 1.92
N LYS A 21 -15.30 -11.59 2.41
CA LYS A 21 -15.69 -10.64 3.47
C LYS A 21 -16.80 -9.70 3.01
N LEU A 22 -16.78 -9.25 1.76
CA LEU A 22 -17.82 -8.40 1.20
C LEU A 22 -19.19 -9.12 1.16
N LYS A 23 -19.22 -10.40 0.80
CA LYS A 23 -20.45 -11.21 0.86
C LYS A 23 -21.03 -11.26 2.28
N GLN A 24 -20.19 -11.44 3.30
CA GLN A 24 -20.61 -11.43 4.71
C GLN A 24 -21.14 -10.05 5.13
N LYS A 25 -20.48 -8.97 4.72
CA LYS A 25 -20.95 -7.60 5.00
C LYS A 25 -22.30 -7.32 4.36
N ARG A 26 -22.51 -7.80 3.13
CA ARG A 26 -23.78 -7.64 2.43
C ARG A 26 -24.96 -8.32 3.15
N GLU A 27 -24.73 -9.41 3.89
CA GLU A 27 -25.79 -10.02 4.72
C GLU A 27 -26.28 -9.06 5.82
N GLN A 28 -25.40 -8.18 6.31
CA GLN A 28 -25.72 -7.17 7.32
C GLN A 28 -26.21 -5.85 6.72
N PHE A 29 -25.79 -5.54 5.49
CA PHE A 29 -26.07 -4.29 4.78
C PHE A 29 -26.52 -4.58 3.33
N PRO A 30 -27.71 -5.16 3.11
CA PRO A 30 -28.14 -5.64 1.80
C PRO A 30 -28.34 -4.52 0.77
N ASP A 31 -28.61 -3.30 1.22
CA ASP A 31 -28.92 -2.16 0.36
C ASP A 31 -27.67 -1.42 -0.16
N LEU A 32 -26.49 -1.71 0.40
CA LEU A 32 -25.25 -1.02 0.04
C LEU A 32 -24.51 -1.64 -1.15
N VAL A 33 -24.68 -2.96 -1.36
CA VAL A 33 -24.03 -3.71 -2.45
C VAL A 33 -24.91 -4.89 -2.88
N THR A 34 -25.14 -5.02 -4.17
CA THR A 34 -25.94 -6.10 -4.77
C THR A 34 -25.11 -7.37 -5.03
N TYR A 35 -25.77 -8.51 -5.29
CA TYR A 35 -25.03 -9.74 -5.63
C TYR A 35 -24.40 -9.64 -7.02
N ASP A 36 -25.02 -8.90 -7.93
CA ASP A 36 -24.51 -8.68 -9.29
C ASP A 36 -23.22 -7.87 -9.29
N GLU A 37 -23.16 -6.81 -8.48
CA GLU A 37 -21.93 -6.03 -8.30
C GLU A 37 -20.80 -6.88 -7.73
N ILE A 38 -21.07 -7.69 -6.70
CA ILE A 38 -20.06 -8.63 -6.16
C ILE A 38 -19.60 -9.62 -7.24
N ARG A 39 -20.52 -10.13 -8.06
CA ARG A 39 -20.22 -11.08 -9.15
C ARG A 39 -19.42 -10.44 -10.28
N ALA A 40 -19.51 -9.13 -10.47
CA ALA A 40 -18.79 -8.39 -11.51
C ALA A 40 -17.31 -8.16 -11.16
N ILE A 41 -16.91 -8.27 -9.89
CA ILE A 41 -15.53 -8.04 -9.45
C ILE A 41 -14.56 -9.06 -10.09
N ARG A 42 -13.61 -8.58 -10.87
CA ARG A 42 -12.53 -9.36 -11.51
C ARG A 42 -11.14 -8.92 -11.04
N THR A 43 -10.96 -7.64 -10.74
CA THR A 43 -9.72 -7.03 -10.28
C THR A 43 -9.85 -6.45 -8.87
N LEU A 44 -8.74 -6.06 -8.25
CA LEU A 44 -8.79 -5.25 -7.03
C LEU A 44 -9.39 -3.86 -7.28
N LYS A 45 -9.11 -3.24 -8.42
CA LYS A 45 -9.74 -1.96 -8.78
C LYS A 45 -11.25 -2.09 -8.81
N ASP A 46 -11.80 -3.17 -9.39
CA ASP A 46 -13.25 -3.41 -9.39
C ASP A 46 -13.80 -3.56 -7.96
N PHE A 47 -13.03 -4.18 -7.06
CA PHE A 47 -13.41 -4.28 -5.65
C PHE A 47 -13.43 -2.90 -4.99
N ASP A 48 -12.43 -2.06 -5.28
CA ASP A 48 -12.35 -0.71 -4.75
C ASP A 48 -13.44 0.20 -5.34
N ASP A 49 -13.80 0.04 -6.61
CA ASP A 49 -14.91 0.74 -7.28
C ASP A 49 -16.28 0.33 -6.69
N VAL A 50 -16.48 -0.96 -6.41
CA VAL A 50 -17.76 -1.50 -5.92
C VAL A 50 -17.95 -1.27 -4.43
N TYR A 51 -16.87 -1.33 -3.64
CA TYR A 51 -16.97 -1.32 -2.19
C TYR A 51 -16.10 -0.24 -1.53
N THR A 52 -14.77 -0.25 -1.70
CA THR A 52 -13.88 0.60 -0.90
C THR A 52 -14.19 2.09 -1.07
N SER A 53 -14.24 2.58 -2.31
CA SER A 53 -14.56 3.97 -2.64
C SER A 53 -15.89 4.41 -2.02
N ARG A 54 -16.96 3.67 -2.33
CA ARG A 54 -18.32 3.97 -1.85
C ARG A 54 -18.46 3.93 -0.33
N ALA A 55 -17.84 2.94 0.31
CA ALA A 55 -17.86 2.81 1.77
C ALA A 55 -17.17 3.99 2.48
N HIS A 56 -16.27 4.68 1.78
CA HIS A 56 -15.53 5.83 2.28
C HIS A 56 -15.97 7.17 1.65
N GLY A 57 -17.04 7.17 0.84
CA GLY A 57 -17.62 8.38 0.26
C GLY A 57 -16.90 8.94 -0.97
N PHE A 58 -16.01 8.17 -1.60
CA PHE A 58 -15.37 8.53 -2.86
C PHE A 58 -16.24 8.16 -4.05
N ARG A 59 -16.04 8.87 -5.17
CA ARG A 59 -16.79 8.64 -6.42
C ARG A 59 -16.51 7.27 -7.02
N ASP A 60 -15.24 6.89 -7.05
CA ASP A 60 -14.71 5.68 -7.66
C ASP A 60 -13.33 5.34 -7.07
N ALA A 61 -12.71 4.24 -7.51
CA ALA A 61 -11.40 3.80 -7.04
C ALA A 61 -10.30 4.81 -7.39
N ASP A 62 -10.40 5.49 -8.53
CA ASP A 62 -9.37 6.44 -8.96
C ASP A 62 -9.42 7.71 -8.08
N ASP A 63 -10.63 8.22 -7.79
CA ASP A 63 -10.87 9.29 -6.83
C ASP A 63 -10.39 8.93 -5.42
N TYR A 64 -10.61 7.68 -5.00
CA TYR A 64 -10.07 7.15 -3.75
C TYR A 64 -8.54 7.14 -3.75
N TYR A 65 -7.90 6.63 -4.80
CA TYR A 65 -6.45 6.54 -4.88
C TYR A 65 -5.79 7.93 -4.94
N GLU A 66 -6.37 8.86 -5.70
CA GLU A 66 -5.89 10.24 -5.80
C GLU A 66 -6.03 10.96 -4.46
N SER A 67 -7.20 10.89 -3.84
CA SER A 67 -7.51 11.59 -2.58
C SER A 67 -6.73 11.05 -1.39
N CYS A 68 -6.50 9.73 -1.34
CA CYS A 68 -5.79 9.07 -0.25
C CYS A 68 -4.28 8.87 -0.53
N SER A 69 -3.76 9.38 -1.64
CA SER A 69 -2.34 9.27 -1.95
C SER A 69 -1.49 10.06 -0.95
N SER A 70 -0.50 9.39 -0.36
CA SER A 70 0.47 10.03 0.52
C SER A 70 1.36 11.03 -0.22
N LEU A 71 1.56 10.86 -1.54
CA LEU A 71 2.40 11.74 -2.36
C LEU A 71 1.98 13.22 -2.26
N ASN A 72 0.68 13.48 -2.06
CA ASN A 72 0.11 14.82 -1.99
C ASN A 72 0.46 15.59 -0.70
N VAL A 73 1.01 14.92 0.31
CA VAL A 73 1.31 15.51 1.62
C VAL A 73 2.74 15.26 2.08
N LEU A 74 3.52 14.47 1.34
CA LEU A 74 4.90 14.13 1.74
C LEU A 74 5.78 15.37 1.85
N ASP A 75 5.62 16.36 0.98
CA ASP A 75 6.38 17.62 0.98
C ASP A 75 6.12 18.51 2.20
N GLN A 76 5.06 18.24 2.97
CA GLN A 76 4.72 18.96 4.19
C GLN A 76 5.43 18.39 5.43
N ILE A 77 6.17 17.29 5.30
CA ILE A 77 6.90 16.66 6.41
C ILE A 77 8.00 17.59 6.92
N SER A 78 7.91 17.97 8.20
CA SER A 78 8.90 18.87 8.83
C SER A 78 9.90 18.16 9.75
N VAL A 79 9.83 16.84 9.85
CA VAL A 79 10.68 16.02 10.74
C VAL A 79 11.37 14.90 9.96
N PRO A 80 12.61 14.51 10.33
CA PRO A 80 13.30 13.41 9.67
C PRO A 80 12.42 12.15 9.59
N THR A 81 12.17 11.68 8.37
CA THR A 81 11.26 10.57 8.06
C THR A 81 11.93 9.60 7.09
N LEU A 82 11.95 8.33 7.46
CA LEU A 82 12.42 7.24 6.59
C LEU A 82 11.25 6.61 5.85
N LEU A 83 11.31 6.64 4.52
CA LEU A 83 10.45 5.87 3.63
C LEU A 83 11.21 4.60 3.21
N LEU A 84 10.72 3.44 3.63
CA LEU A 84 11.34 2.14 3.35
C LEU A 84 10.39 1.27 2.53
N ASN A 85 10.73 1.04 1.25
CA ASN A 85 9.90 0.28 0.32
C ASN A 85 10.75 -0.67 -0.52
N ALA A 86 10.51 -1.98 -0.45
CA ALA A 86 11.29 -2.94 -1.21
C ALA A 86 10.92 -2.92 -2.70
N LYS A 87 11.91 -2.97 -3.60
CA LYS A 87 11.68 -2.97 -5.07
C LYS A 87 10.93 -4.19 -5.56
N ASN A 88 10.96 -5.30 -4.81
CA ASN A 88 10.22 -6.52 -5.12
C ASN A 88 8.84 -6.58 -4.43
N ASP A 89 8.30 -5.44 -3.98
CA ASP A 89 6.93 -5.33 -3.48
C ASP A 89 5.94 -5.60 -4.62
N SER A 90 4.98 -6.50 -4.41
CA SER A 90 3.97 -6.86 -5.40
C SER A 90 2.88 -5.80 -5.59
N PHE A 91 2.79 -4.79 -4.72
CA PHE A 91 1.82 -3.70 -4.79
C PHE A 91 2.36 -2.43 -5.44
N LEU A 92 3.61 -2.06 -5.14
CA LEU A 92 4.15 -0.73 -5.47
C LEU A 92 4.76 -0.69 -6.88
N SER A 93 4.17 0.08 -7.79
CA SER A 93 4.79 0.41 -9.09
C SER A 93 5.93 1.40 -8.96
N ASP A 94 6.74 1.50 -10.02
CA ASP A 94 7.86 2.44 -10.10
C ASP A 94 7.39 3.89 -9.82
N ASP A 95 6.16 4.24 -10.23
CA ASP A 95 5.54 5.54 -9.97
C ASP A 95 5.20 5.80 -8.49
N CYS A 96 5.22 4.77 -7.63
CA CYS A 96 4.95 4.90 -6.20
C CYS A 96 6.16 5.38 -5.39
N TYR A 97 7.36 5.35 -5.97
CA TYR A 97 8.58 5.73 -5.25
C TYR A 97 8.84 7.24 -5.42
N PRO A 98 8.83 8.05 -4.34
CA PRO A 98 9.02 9.50 -4.43
C PRO A 98 10.51 9.86 -4.54
N VAL A 99 11.21 9.31 -5.53
CA VAL A 99 12.68 9.43 -5.69
C VAL A 99 13.10 10.89 -5.84
N ASP A 100 12.44 11.63 -6.74
CA ASP A 100 12.77 13.04 -6.99
C ASP A 100 12.50 13.91 -5.75
N LEU A 101 11.37 13.67 -5.08
CA LEU A 101 11.02 14.37 -3.85
C LEU A 101 12.05 14.10 -2.74
N ALA A 102 12.42 12.83 -2.52
CA ALA A 102 13.41 12.45 -1.53
C ALA A 102 14.80 13.05 -1.80
N ASN A 103 15.19 13.17 -3.08
CA ASN A 103 16.46 13.81 -3.45
C ASN A 103 16.49 15.31 -3.16
N MET A 104 15.35 15.99 -3.22
CA MET A 104 15.25 17.44 -3.00
C MET A 104 14.90 17.82 -1.56
N HIS A 105 14.28 16.92 -0.80
CA HIS A 105 13.67 17.24 0.48
C HIS A 105 14.56 16.89 1.68
N LYS A 106 14.91 17.90 2.49
CA LYS A 106 15.85 17.78 3.63
C LYS A 106 15.46 16.79 4.74
N HIS A 107 14.19 16.43 4.84
CA HIS A 107 13.67 15.57 5.91
C HIS A 107 13.15 14.21 5.42
N ILE A 108 13.13 13.95 4.11
CA ILE A 108 12.63 12.68 3.58
C ILE A 108 13.84 11.86 3.14
N PHE A 109 13.93 10.64 3.67
CA PHE A 109 14.98 9.70 3.35
C PHE A 109 14.33 8.47 2.73
N LEU A 110 14.63 8.18 1.46
CA LEU A 110 14.07 7.03 0.76
C LEU A 110 15.07 5.90 0.69
N GLU A 111 14.63 4.69 1.06
CA GLU A 111 15.42 3.48 1.00
C GLU A 111 14.66 2.37 0.26
N MET A 112 15.28 1.83 -0.78
CA MET A 112 14.64 0.89 -1.70
C MET A 112 15.43 -0.42 -1.84
N PRO A 113 15.42 -1.30 -0.84
CA PRO A 113 16.16 -2.56 -0.91
C PRO A 113 15.60 -3.45 -2.03
N GLU A 114 16.48 -4.21 -2.70
CA GLU A 114 16.09 -5.14 -3.78
C GLU A 114 15.12 -6.23 -3.30
N ARG A 115 15.17 -6.56 -2.00
CA ARG A 115 14.38 -7.62 -1.38
C ARG A 115 13.79 -7.19 -0.05
N GLY A 116 12.52 -7.48 0.11
CA GLY A 116 11.74 -7.28 1.34
C GLY A 116 10.28 -7.68 1.14
N GLY A 117 9.77 -7.63 -0.09
CA GLY A 117 8.37 -7.85 -0.40
C GLY A 117 7.47 -6.79 0.26
N HIS A 118 6.16 -7.02 0.23
CA HIS A 118 5.19 -6.05 0.78
C HIS A 118 5.25 -5.93 2.32
N VAL A 119 5.50 -7.05 3.00
CA VAL A 119 5.48 -7.14 4.48
C VAL A 119 6.64 -7.97 5.04
N GLY A 120 7.54 -8.43 4.17
CA GLY A 120 8.47 -9.49 4.50
C GLY A 120 9.62 -8.97 5.35
N PHE A 121 10.49 -8.13 4.77
CA PHE A 121 11.76 -7.63 5.36
C PHE A 121 12.55 -8.66 6.21
N ASN A 122 12.29 -9.95 6.02
CA ASN A 122 12.72 -11.00 6.92
C ASN A 122 14.20 -11.30 6.68
N GLN A 123 14.92 -11.49 7.77
CA GLN A 123 16.31 -11.92 7.74
C GLN A 123 16.50 -13.22 8.52
N LEU A 124 17.60 -13.93 8.22
CA LEU A 124 17.92 -15.22 8.83
C LEU A 124 18.38 -15.11 10.30
N ASN A 125 18.73 -13.90 10.76
CA ASN A 125 19.26 -13.62 12.09
C ASN A 125 18.15 -13.34 13.14
N GLY A 126 16.87 -13.42 12.76
CA GLY A 126 15.74 -13.22 13.67
C GLY A 126 15.34 -11.75 13.91
N VAL A 127 16.06 -10.78 13.36
CA VAL A 127 15.68 -9.35 13.38
C VAL A 127 15.28 -8.94 11.98
N GLN A 128 14.12 -8.30 11.83
CA GLN A 128 13.68 -7.88 10.50
C GLN A 128 14.50 -6.66 10.03
N TYR A 129 14.69 -6.54 8.71
CA TYR A 129 15.45 -5.45 8.11
C TYR A 129 14.85 -4.08 8.42
N ASN A 130 13.52 -3.96 8.32
CA ASN A 130 12.77 -2.75 8.69
C ASN A 130 12.98 -2.36 10.16
N GLU A 131 13.03 -3.31 11.09
CA GLU A 131 13.28 -3.04 12.51
C GLU A 131 14.69 -2.47 12.71
N SER A 132 15.70 -3.12 12.14
CA SER A 132 17.09 -2.66 12.21
C SER A 132 17.25 -1.27 11.60
N ARG A 133 16.59 -1.01 10.46
CA ARG A 133 16.65 0.27 9.77
C ARG A 133 15.92 1.38 10.52
N ALA A 134 14.76 1.11 11.08
CA ALA A 134 14.04 2.06 11.93
C ALA A 134 14.89 2.46 13.14
N HIS A 135 15.49 1.49 13.85
CA HIS A 135 16.36 1.75 14.99
C HIS A 135 17.55 2.66 14.63
N ASN A 136 18.28 2.30 13.58
CA ASN A 136 19.46 3.06 13.16
C ASN A 136 19.07 4.47 12.69
N PHE A 137 17.97 4.60 11.94
CA PHE A 137 17.51 5.90 11.47
C PHE A 137 17.18 6.85 12.63
N VAL A 138 16.43 6.38 13.63
CA VAL A 138 16.11 7.18 14.81
C VAL A 138 17.39 7.56 15.56
N SER A 139 18.32 6.62 15.72
CA SER A 139 19.60 6.86 16.39
C SER A 139 20.42 7.95 15.70
N GLU A 140 20.53 7.91 14.37
CA GLU A 140 21.37 8.81 13.58
C GLU A 140 20.72 10.18 13.31
N LYS A 141 19.40 10.23 13.15
CA LYS A 141 18.69 11.41 12.62
C LYS A 141 17.79 12.11 13.62
N VAL A 142 17.51 11.50 14.77
CA VAL A 142 16.63 12.06 15.80
C VAL A 142 17.39 12.31 17.10
N PHE A 143 18.25 11.38 17.53
CA PHE A 143 18.97 11.50 18.80
C PHE A 143 20.36 12.13 18.67
N GLN A 144 20.97 12.10 17.49
CA GLN A 144 22.29 12.69 17.22
C GLN A 144 22.22 14.05 16.51
N SER A 145 21.01 14.56 16.24
CA SER A 145 20.73 15.83 15.56
C SER A 145 20.54 16.99 16.54
#